data_AF-X0TPY5-F1
#
_entry.id   AF-X0TPY5-F1
#
_cell.length_a   1.000
_cell.length_b   1.000
_cell.length_c   1.000
_cell.angle_alpha   90.00
_cell.angle_beta   90.00
_cell.angle_gamma   90.00
#
_symmetry.space_group_name_H-M   'P 1'
#
loop_
_entity.id
_entity.type
_entity.pdbx_description
1 polymer ?
#
loop_
_entity_poly.entity_id
_entity_poly.type
_entity_poly.pdbx_seq_one_letter_code
_entity_poly.pdbx_strand_id
1 'polypeptide(L)'
;MSTKSIGQEFVKGLWDENPVFRQLLGLCPTLAVTGWVMNGLAMGLATSFVLIFSSLVVSSIKKFIPNQVRIASYIVIIATFVTIADRFMAAFFPLLSKSL
;
A
#
# COMPACT_ATOMS: atom_id res chain seq x y z
N MET A 1 37.43 -18.53 5.35
CA MET A 1 37.04 -19.43 6.45
C MET A 1 36.18 -18.64 7.45
N SER A 2 34.86 -18.60 7.23
CA SER A 2 33.85 -18.46 8.29
C SER A 2 32.50 -18.71 7.62
N THR A 3 31.97 -19.91 7.80
CA THR A 3 30.66 -20.35 7.33
C THR A 3 29.57 -19.50 7.97
N LYS A 4 29.23 -18.34 7.39
CA LYS A 4 28.03 -17.61 7.82
C LYS A 4 26.83 -18.26 7.19
N SER A 5 26.02 -18.88 8.04
CA SER A 5 24.76 -19.52 7.69
C SER A 5 23.91 -18.58 6.83
N ILE A 6 23.39 -19.11 5.73
CA ILE A 6 22.52 -18.41 4.76
C ILE A 6 21.34 -17.72 5.48
N GLY A 7 20.92 -18.27 6.62
CA GLY A 7 19.89 -17.67 7.48
C GLY A 7 20.28 -16.32 8.10
N GLN A 8 21.56 -16.07 8.40
CA GLN A 8 21.98 -14.80 8.99
C GLN A 8 22.04 -13.66 7.96
N GLU A 9 22.42 -13.95 6.71
CA GLU A 9 22.35 -12.97 5.61
C GLU A 9 20.90 -12.67 5.23
N PHE A 10 20.01 -13.68 5.28
CA PHE A 10 18.58 -13.48 5.03
C PHE A 10 17.91 -12.63 6.12
N VAL A 11 18.23 -12.86 7.40
CA VAL A 11 17.72 -12.05 8.53
C VAL A 11 18.27 -10.62 8.47
N LYS A 12 19.53 -10.42 8.07
CA LYS A 12 20.09 -9.07 7.84
C LYS A 12 19.39 -8.33 6.71
N GLY A 13 19.15 -9.01 5.58
CA GLY A 13 18.41 -8.45 4.45
C GLY A 13 16.98 -8.06 4.79
N LEU A 14 16.32 -8.84 5.67
CA LEU A 14 14.94 -8.60 6.06
C LEU A 14 14.79 -7.50 7.13
N TRP A 15 15.74 -7.38 8.07
CA TRP A 15 15.59 -6.52 9.25
C TRP A 15 16.51 -5.31 9.28
N ASP A 16 17.79 -5.46 8.92
CA ASP A 16 18.78 -4.37 8.99
C ASP A 16 18.75 -3.49 7.73
N GLU A 17 18.60 -4.13 6.56
CA GLU A 17 18.71 -3.51 5.23
C GLU A 17 17.37 -3.07 4.64
N ASN A 18 16.23 -3.59 5.11
CA ASN A 18 14.92 -3.24 4.55
C ASN A 18 14.27 -2.06 5.31
N PRO A 19 14.29 -0.83 4.74
CA PRO A 19 13.70 0.34 5.38
C PRO A 19 12.19 0.19 5.61
N VAL A 20 11.48 -0.69 4.88
CA VAL A 20 10.06 -0.96 5.09
C VAL A 20 9.80 -1.53 6.48
N PHE A 21 10.64 -2.48 6.93
CA PHE A 21 10.50 -3.11 8.25
C PHE A 21 11.12 -2.26 9.36
N ARG A 22 12.25 -1.60 9.09
CA ARG A 22 12.96 -0.80 10.10
C ARG A 22 12.30 0.54 10.39
N GLN A 23 11.72 1.17 9.37
CA GLN A 23 11.08 2.49 9.47
C GLN A 23 9.55 2.43 9.48
N LEU A 24 8.99 1.21 9.47
CA LEU A 24 7.55 0.96 9.57
C LEU A 24 6.73 1.76 8.53
N LEU A 25 7.26 1.84 7.31
CA LEU A 25 6.62 2.57 6.21
C LEU A 25 5.36 1.82 5.76
N GLY A 26 4.20 2.48 5.84
CA GLY A 26 2.93 1.94 5.36
C GLY A 26 2.06 1.23 6.42
N LEU A 27 2.29 1.45 7.72
CA LEU A 27 1.47 0.85 8.79
C LEU A 27 0.08 1.47 8.96
N CYS A 28 -0.17 2.67 8.47
CA CYS A 28 -1.42 3.39 8.69
C CYS A 28 -2.71 2.55 8.46
N PRO A 29 -2.85 1.79 7.35
CA PRO A 29 -4.02 0.94 7.15
C PRO A 29 -4.05 -0.29 8.07
N THR A 30 -2.88 -0.84 8.44
CA THR A 30 -2.81 -2.02 9.32
C THR A 30 -3.28 -1.72 10.74
N LEU A 31 -3.00 -0.53 11.26
CA LEU A 31 -3.47 -0.09 12.57
C LEU A 31 -4.98 0.17 12.58
N ALA A 32 -5.53 0.67 11.46
CA ALA A 32 -6.95 1.00 11.31
C ALA A 32 -7.89 -0.22 11.28
N VAL A 33 -7.42 -1.39 10.84
CA VAL A 33 -8.27 -2.58 10.61
C VAL A 33 -8.16 -3.65 11.70
N THR A 34 -7.61 -3.33 12.87
CA THR A 34 -7.40 -4.27 13.98
C THR A 34 -8.68 -4.72 14.68
N GLY A 35 -9.79 -4.00 14.52
CA GLY A 35 -11.05 -4.31 15.20
C GLY A 35 -11.77 -5.56 14.65
N TRP A 36 -11.82 -5.72 13.33
CA TRP A 36 -12.58 -6.81 12.69
C TRP A 36 -11.88 -7.31 11.43
N VAL A 37 -11.71 -8.63 11.34
CA VAL A 37 -11.08 -9.30 10.17
C VAL A 37 -11.85 -9.01 8.87
N MET A 38 -13.17 -8.87 8.93
CA MET A 38 -13.99 -8.53 7.76
C MET A 38 -13.69 -7.14 7.20
N ASN A 39 -13.40 -6.16 8.07
CA ASN A 39 -13.01 -4.80 7.64
C ASN A 39 -11.62 -4.82 6.99
N GLY A 40 -10.67 -5.54 7.58
CA GLY A 40 -9.32 -5.68 7.02
C GLY A 40 -9.30 -6.37 5.66
N LEU A 41 -10.07 -7.46 5.51
CA LEU A 41 -10.19 -8.17 4.24
C LEU A 41 -10.83 -7.29 3.16
N ALA A 42 -11.90 -6.55 3.50
CA ALA A 42 -12.58 -5.65 2.58
C ALA A 42 -11.66 -4.51 2.12
N MET A 43 -10.95 -3.85 3.04
CA MET A 43 -10.02 -2.76 2.72
C MET A 43 -8.83 -3.25 1.87
N GLY A 44 -8.28 -4.44 2.17
CA GLY A 44 -7.19 -5.04 1.42
C GLY A 44 -7.58 -5.44 -0.01
N LEU A 45 -8.75 -6.04 -0.19
CA LEU A 45 -9.28 -6.39 -1.52
C LEU A 45 -9.59 -5.15 -2.35
N ALA A 46 -10.23 -4.15 -1.75
CA ALA A 46 -10.55 -2.90 -2.42
C ALA A 46 -9.28 -2.18 -2.87
N THR A 47 -8.30 -2.01 -1.99
CA THR A 47 -7.04 -1.33 -2.34
C THR A 47 -6.20 -2.12 -3.35
N SER A 48 -6.20 -3.45 -3.30
CA SER A 48 -5.51 -4.29 -4.29
C SER A 48 -6.08 -4.08 -5.70
N PHE A 49 -7.40 -4.07 -5.83
CA PHE A 49 -8.07 -3.81 -7.12
C PHE A 49 -7.74 -2.42 -7.66
N VAL A 50 -7.75 -1.41 -6.79
CA VAL A 50 -7.45 -0.02 -7.15
C VAL A 50 -5.98 0.16 -7.54
N LEU A 51 -5.05 -0.50 -6.84
CA LEU A 51 -3.62 -0.45 -7.13
C LEU A 51 -3.30 -1.05 -8.51
N ILE A 52 -3.94 -2.15 -8.88
CA ILE A 52 -3.80 -2.77 -10.20
C ILE A 52 -4.25 -1.77 -11.28
N PHE A 53 -5.42 -1.16 -11.10
CA PHE A 53 -5.97 -0.21 -12.06
C PHE A 53 -5.14 1.08 -12.15
N SER A 54 -4.69 1.61 -11.01
CA SER A 54 -3.82 2.79 -10.95
C SER A 54 -2.47 2.52 -11.60
N SER A 55 -1.91 1.31 -11.49
CA SER A 55 -0.62 0.96 -12.09
C SER A 55 -0.68 0.95 -13.63
N LEU A 56 -1.80 0.52 -14.20
CA LEU A 56 -2.05 0.58 -15.65
C LEU A 56 -2.11 2.04 -16.16
N VAL A 57 -2.81 2.90 -15.41
CA VAL A 57 -2.95 4.33 -15.74
C VAL A 57 -1.63 5.08 -15.58
N VAL A 58 -0.89 4.82 -14.50
CA VAL A 58 0.43 5.42 -14.25
C VAL A 58 1.44 5.04 -15.34
N SER A 59 1.42 3.78 -15.80
CA SER A 59 2.30 3.32 -16.89
C SER A 59 2.09 4.11 -18.19
N SER A 60 0.86 4.55 -18.46
CA SER A 60 0.52 5.34 -19.66
C SER A 60 0.93 6.82 -19.54
N ILE A 61 0.81 7.41 -18.34
CA ILE A 61 1.09 8.83 -18.08
C ILE A 61 2.58 9.11 -17.78
N LYS A 62 3.33 8.08 -17.37
CA LYS A 62 4.78 8.08 -17.09
C LYS A 62 5.63 8.88 -18.09
N LYS A 63 5.26 8.85 -19.38
CA LYS A 63 6.08 9.44 -20.46
C LYS A 63 6.02 10.97 -20.53
N PHE A 64 5.03 11.60 -19.90
CA PHE A 64 4.82 13.05 -19.90
C PHE A 64 5.41 13.77 -18.66
N ILE A 65 5.93 13.05 -17.66
CA ILE A 65 6.29 13.63 -16.35
C ILE A 65 7.78 14.03 -16.29
N PRO A 66 8.11 15.32 -16.04
CA PRO A 66 9.49 15.80 -15.89
C PRO A 66 10.16 15.22 -14.62
N ASN A 67 11.47 14.96 -14.71
CA ASN A 67 12.23 14.18 -13.71
C ASN A 67 12.21 14.79 -12.29
N GLN A 68 12.14 16.12 -12.13
CA GLN A 68 12.11 16.76 -10.80
C GLN A 68 10.89 16.39 -9.94
N VAL A 69 9.73 16.09 -10.55
CA VAL A 69 8.46 15.92 -9.82
C VAL A 69 7.89 14.50 -9.89
N ARG A 70 8.68 13.54 -10.37
CA ARG A 70 8.22 12.17 -10.63
C ARG A 70 7.68 11.47 -9.38
N ILE A 71 8.36 11.59 -8.24
CA ILE A 71 7.94 10.93 -6.99
C ILE A 71 6.61 11.52 -6.49
N ALA A 72 6.50 12.84 -6.43
CA ALA A 72 5.28 13.52 -6.00
C ALA A 72 4.09 13.23 -6.94
N SER A 73 4.32 13.23 -8.25
CA SER A 73 3.29 12.95 -9.25
C SER A 73 2.73 11.52 -9.09
N TYR A 74 3.59 10.52 -8.88
CA TYR A 74 3.13 9.15 -8.66
C TYR A 74 2.29 9.01 -7.38
N ILE A 75 2.69 9.68 -6.29
CA ILE A 75 1.93 9.66 -5.04
C ILE A 75 0.55 10.31 -5.22
N VAL A 76 0.46 11.44 -5.93
CA VAL A 76 -0.82 12.13 -6.19
C VAL A 76 -1.77 11.28 -7.04
N ILE A 77 -1.25 10.59 -8.06
CA ILE A 77 -2.06 9.69 -8.89
C ILE A 77 -2.61 8.55 -8.02
N ILE A 78 -1.77 7.91 -7.20
CA ILE A 78 -2.23 6.82 -6.32
C ILE A 78 -3.25 7.35 -5.30
N ALA A 79 -3.00 8.52 -4.68
CA ALA A 79 -3.87 9.10 -3.67
C ALA A 79 -5.26 9.48 -4.22
N THR A 80 -5.33 10.02 -5.43
CA THR A 80 -6.61 10.36 -6.08
C THR A 80 -7.43 9.12 -6.40
N PHE A 81 -6.80 8.05 -6.92
CA PHE A 81 -7.47 6.78 -7.14
C PHE A 81 -7.98 6.14 -5.83
N VAL A 82 -7.15 6.14 -4.79
CA VAL A 82 -7.56 5.63 -3.46
C VAL A 82 -8.72 6.44 -2.89
N THR A 83 -8.75 7.76 -3.08
CA THR A 83 -9.85 8.63 -2.61
C THR A 83 -11.18 8.28 -3.30
N ILE A 84 -11.14 8.00 -4.60
CA ILE A 84 -12.34 7.58 -5.36
C ILE A 84 -12.82 6.21 -4.85
N ALA A 85 -11.90 5.29 -4.58
CA ALA A 85 -12.23 3.97 -4.07
C ALA A 85 -12.82 4.00 -2.64
N ASP A 86 -12.28 4.86 -1.78
CA ASP A 86 -12.79 5.06 -0.41
C ASP A 86 -14.23 5.60 -0.44
N ARG A 87 -14.48 6.60 -1.29
CA ARG A 87 -15.84 7.11 -1.59
C ARG A 87 -16.76 6.04 -2.17
N PHE A 88 -16.23 5.14 -3.00
CA PHE A 88 -17.00 4.03 -3.57
C PHE A 88 -17.34 2.97 -2.51
N MET A 89 -16.39 2.58 -1.65
CA MET A 89 -16.66 1.66 -0.53
C MET A 89 -17.70 2.24 0.44
N ALA A 90 -17.61 3.53 0.76
CA ALA A 90 -18.58 4.22 1.62
C ALA A 90 -20.01 4.17 1.05
N ALA A 91 -20.17 4.07 -0.28
CA ALA A 91 -21.46 3.96 -0.95
C ALA A 91 -22.02 2.52 -1.00
N PHE A 92 -21.17 1.49 -1.07
CA PHE A 92 -21.59 0.09 -1.23
C PHE A 92 -21.83 -0.67 0.09
N PHE A 93 -21.20 -0.26 1.20
CA PHE A 93 -21.34 -0.94 2.50
C PHE A 93 -21.84 -0.02 3.62
N PRO A 94 -23.13 0.39 3.62
CA PRO A 94 -23.73 1.05 4.79
C PRO A 94 -23.81 0.14 6.03
N LEU A 95 -23.64 -1.19 5.87
CA LEU A 95 -23.65 -2.18 6.94
C LEU A 95 -22.38 -2.17 7.81
N LEU A 96 -21.23 -1.71 7.29
CA LEU A 96 -19.98 -1.62 8.06
C LEU A 96 -19.90 -0.36 8.93
N SER A 97 -20.63 0.70 8.55
CA SER A 97 -20.79 1.93 9.36
C SER A 97 -21.49 1.70 10.70
N LYS A 98 -22.07 0.51 10.91
CA LYS A 98 -22.78 0.14 12.15
C LYS A 98 -21.91 -0.64 13.14
N SER A 99 -20.67 -0.96 12.76
CA SER A 99 -19.74 -1.79 13.56
C SER A 99 -18.30 -1.23 13.63
N LEU A 100 -18.06 -0.06 13.03
CA LEU A 100 -17.05 0.89 13.52
C LEU A 100 -17.70 1.78 14.57
#